data_AF-A0A7X2LVW2-F1
#
_entry.id   AF-A0A7X2LVW2-F1
#
_cell.length_a   1.000
_cell.length_b   1.000
_cell.length_c   1.000
_cell.angle_alpha   90.00
_cell.angle_beta   90.00
_cell.angle_gamma   90.00
#
_symmetry.space_group_name_H-M   'P 1'
#
loop_
_entity.id
_entity.type
_entity.pdbx_description
1 polymer ?
#
loop_
_entity_poly.entity_id
_entity_poly.type
_entity_poly.pdbx_seq_one_letter_code
_entity_poly.pdbx_strand_id
1 'polypeptide(L)'
;MKLNMGLKVGICTALLSALATVAISPRVQGAGSTIHAARRDGSDAIRFDGGQALVRFRGMTVLVDPDAGAADLAPVDLVLLRGCGPAQMAWLARQRLDRAVAVVATPGGQCAMEVRGKGVRRIQVLGMWGAYTLKLGNGTVRLTVMPAMMGDGPDAGQPDLAAVPGVMMDLSDHQGGSYRIYAGGEADGPALASLPQRFPGADMAIVRRGGAPLLAAVEAGRNGSRVVREVALRPEDPAYGIVAVKRR
;
A
#
# COMPACT_ATOMS: atom_id res chain seq x y z
N MET A 1 -3.61 39.30 67.47
CA MET A 1 -3.70 40.66 66.92
C MET A 1 -4.25 40.57 65.50
N LYS A 2 -5.40 41.20 65.27
CA LYS A 2 -5.95 41.46 63.92
C LYS A 2 -5.17 42.61 63.28
N LEU A 3 -4.91 42.53 61.98
CA LEU A 3 -5.06 43.68 61.08
C LEU A 3 -5.21 43.19 59.63
N ASN A 4 -6.39 43.48 59.10
CA ASN A 4 -6.80 43.35 57.70
C ASN A 4 -6.44 44.64 56.96
N MET A 5 -6.06 44.51 55.69
CA MET A 5 -6.25 45.45 54.55
C MET A 5 -5.32 44.94 53.44
N GLY A 6 -5.72 44.59 52.22
CA GLY A 6 -6.80 45.09 51.38
C GLY A 6 -6.18 45.90 50.24
N LEU A 7 -5.90 45.29 49.09
CA LEU A 7 -5.74 46.02 47.82
C LEU A 7 -6.02 45.12 46.61
N LYS A 8 -6.45 45.77 45.54
CA LYS A 8 -7.37 45.33 44.49
C LYS A 8 -6.66 45.52 43.13
N VAL A 9 -7.14 44.78 42.12
CA VAL A 9 -7.05 45.03 40.66
C VAL A 9 -5.81 44.51 39.92
N GLY A 10 -6.07 43.80 38.80
CA GLY A 10 -5.11 43.63 37.70
C GLY A 10 -5.37 42.40 36.81
N ILE A 11 -6.31 42.51 35.86
CA ILE A 11 -6.45 41.59 34.71
C ILE A 11 -5.33 41.90 33.68
N CYS A 12 -5.08 40.98 32.73
CA CYS A 12 -4.19 41.04 31.54
C CYS A 12 -2.73 40.63 31.82
N THR A 13 -2.02 39.78 31.07
CA THR A 13 -2.14 39.31 29.67
C THR A 13 -1.35 38.00 29.54
N ALA A 14 -1.75 37.14 28.59
CA ALA A 14 -1.06 35.94 28.18
C ALA A 14 0.42 36.16 27.80
N LEU A 15 1.30 35.23 28.20
CA LEU A 15 2.53 34.92 27.48
C LEU A 15 2.64 33.40 27.34
N LEU A 16 2.26 32.91 26.15
CA LEU A 16 2.61 31.58 25.68
C LEU A 16 4.10 31.60 25.30
N SER A 17 4.92 30.87 26.04
CA SER A 17 6.31 30.59 25.69
C SER A 17 6.36 29.68 24.47
N ALA A 18 6.70 30.24 23.31
CA ALA A 18 6.99 29.46 22.11
C ALA A 18 8.36 28.79 22.26
N LEU A 19 8.38 27.52 22.66
CA LEU A 19 9.54 26.64 22.47
C LEU A 19 9.59 26.25 20.99
N ALA A 20 10.42 26.95 20.22
CA ALA A 20 10.78 26.54 18.88
C ALA A 20 11.67 25.29 18.96
N THR A 21 11.06 24.11 18.81
CA THR A 21 11.81 22.88 18.55
C THR A 21 12.38 22.98 17.14
N VAL A 22 13.66 23.35 17.04
CA VAL A 22 14.44 23.22 15.82
C VAL A 22 14.56 21.72 15.52
N ALA A 23 13.72 21.22 14.63
CA ALA A 23 13.83 19.86 14.10
C ALA A 23 15.05 19.80 13.17
N ILE A 24 16.19 19.42 13.72
CA ILE A 24 17.39 19.08 12.95
C ILE A 24 17.07 17.81 12.17
N SER A 25 16.76 17.94 10.88
CA SER A 25 16.66 16.78 9.98
C SER A 25 18.06 16.23 9.73
N PRO A 26 18.32 14.92 9.95
CA PRO A 26 19.59 14.33 9.56
C PRO A 26 19.68 14.32 8.02
N ARG A 27 20.65 15.07 7.50
CA ARG A 27 21.00 15.12 6.07
C ARG A 27 21.85 13.88 5.76
N VAL A 28 21.23 12.77 5.36
CA VAL A 28 21.96 11.64 4.77
C VAL A 28 22.23 11.99 3.32
N GLN A 29 23.43 12.49 3.06
CA GLN A 29 23.92 12.84 1.73
C GLN A 29 24.62 11.62 1.14
N GLY A 30 23.82 10.72 0.54
CA GLY A 30 24.27 9.61 -0.29
C GLY A 30 23.74 9.79 -1.71
N ALA A 31 24.60 9.69 -2.71
CA ALA A 31 24.29 9.98 -4.10
C ALA A 31 23.13 9.12 -4.65
N GLY A 32 22.08 9.78 -5.14
CA GLY A 32 21.20 9.26 -6.20
C GLY A 32 20.13 8.22 -5.80
N SER A 33 19.32 8.48 -4.77
CA SER A 33 17.91 8.04 -4.71
C SER A 33 17.21 8.80 -3.58
N THR A 34 16.32 9.72 -3.94
CA THR A 34 15.49 10.41 -2.95
C THR A 34 14.30 9.52 -2.64
N ILE A 35 14.32 8.85 -1.49
CA ILE A 35 13.09 8.33 -0.88
C ILE A 35 12.19 9.54 -0.66
N HIS A 36 11.12 9.66 -1.44
CA HIS A 36 10.13 10.71 -1.25
C HIS A 36 9.27 10.32 -0.05
N ALA A 37 9.70 10.73 1.16
CA ALA A 37 8.86 10.63 2.34
C ALA A 37 7.52 11.33 2.05
N ALA A 38 6.41 10.59 2.13
CA ALA A 38 5.09 11.16 1.91
C ALA A 38 4.86 12.31 2.91
N ARG A 39 4.34 13.43 2.41
CA ARG A 39 3.93 14.55 3.26
C ARG A 39 2.77 14.03 4.12
N ARG A 40 2.83 14.27 5.43
CA ARG A 40 1.98 13.63 6.47
C ARG A 40 0.46 13.88 6.37
N ASP A 41 -0.04 14.48 5.30
CA ASP A 41 -1.48 14.66 5.11
C ASP A 41 -1.85 14.71 3.62
N GLY A 42 -2.78 13.85 3.20
CA GLY A 42 -3.45 13.93 1.89
C GLY A 42 -2.71 13.40 0.65
N SER A 43 -1.39 13.17 0.67
CA SER A 43 -0.62 12.79 -0.52
C SER A 43 -0.78 11.33 -0.96
N ASP A 44 -0.56 11.07 -2.25
CA ASP A 44 -0.51 9.72 -2.83
C ASP A 44 0.67 8.94 -2.23
N ALA A 45 0.42 7.74 -1.71
CA ALA A 45 1.43 7.00 -0.95
C ALA A 45 1.13 5.51 -0.80
N ILE A 46 2.15 4.75 -0.40
CA ILE A 46 2.07 3.35 0.03
C ILE A 46 2.53 3.27 1.47
N ARG A 47 1.75 2.64 2.34
CA ARG A 47 2.07 2.43 3.75
C ARG A 47 1.92 0.95 4.11
N PHE A 48 2.85 0.42 4.90
CA PHE A 48 2.66 -0.88 5.54
C PHE A 48 2.06 -0.72 6.94
N ASP A 49 1.24 -1.68 7.34
CA ASP A 49 0.63 -1.74 8.65
C ASP A 49 0.57 -3.20 9.09
N GLY A 50 1.56 -3.66 9.84
CA GLY A 50 1.78 -5.10 10.00
C GLY A 50 2.11 -5.76 8.65
N GLY A 51 1.41 -6.82 8.28
CA GLY A 51 1.66 -7.58 7.05
C GLY A 51 0.87 -7.15 5.81
N GLN A 52 0.12 -6.04 5.89
CA GLN A 52 -0.72 -5.51 4.80
C GLN A 52 -0.19 -4.19 4.25
N ALA A 53 -0.62 -3.85 3.03
CA ALA A 53 -0.27 -2.60 2.37
C ALA A 53 -1.51 -1.75 2.08
N LEU A 54 -1.49 -0.49 2.50
CA LEU A 54 -2.47 0.52 2.14
C LEU A 54 -1.88 1.43 1.06
N VAL A 55 -2.49 1.40 -0.12
CA VAL A 55 -2.18 2.29 -1.24
C VAL A 55 -3.21 3.41 -1.27
N ARG A 56 -2.75 4.66 -1.22
CA ARG A 56 -3.58 5.84 -1.41
C ARG A 56 -3.20 6.53 -2.71
N PHE A 57 -4.18 6.80 -3.57
CA PHE A 57 -3.96 7.49 -4.83
C PHE A 57 -5.16 8.38 -5.19
N ARG A 58 -4.91 9.68 -5.32
CA ARG A 58 -5.91 10.72 -5.59
C ARG A 58 -7.13 10.66 -4.67
N GLY A 59 -6.88 10.37 -3.39
CA GLY A 59 -7.90 10.24 -2.35
C GLY A 59 -8.57 8.86 -2.27
N MET A 60 -8.40 8.00 -3.28
CA MET A 60 -8.85 6.61 -3.25
C MET A 60 -7.89 5.75 -2.44
N THR A 61 -8.43 4.72 -1.79
CA THR A 61 -7.69 3.79 -0.95
C THR A 61 -7.89 2.34 -1.39
N VAL A 62 -6.77 1.63 -1.54
CA VAL A 62 -6.72 0.20 -1.87
C VAL A 62 -5.96 -0.51 -0.76
N LEU A 63 -6.61 -1.44 -0.09
CA LEU A 63 -5.98 -2.33 0.87
C LEU A 63 -5.57 -3.64 0.18
N VAL A 64 -4.31 -4.03 0.30
CA VAL A 64 -3.77 -5.24 -0.33
C VAL A 64 -3.51 -6.31 0.71
N ASP A 65 -4.18 -7.45 0.54
CA ASP A 65 -4.06 -8.67 1.35
C ASP A 65 -3.99 -8.42 2.87
N PRO A 66 -5.09 -7.93 3.47
CA PRO A 66 -5.18 -7.78 4.92
C PRO A 66 -4.87 -9.11 5.63
N ASP A 67 -4.20 -9.03 6.78
CA ASP A 67 -3.95 -10.18 7.65
C ASP A 67 -4.77 -10.10 8.95
N ALA A 68 -4.71 -11.15 9.78
CA ALA A 68 -5.50 -11.20 11.01
C ALA A 68 -5.08 -10.17 12.06
N GLY A 69 -3.82 -9.72 12.05
CA GLY A 69 -3.24 -8.77 12.99
C GLY A 69 -3.44 -7.31 12.59
N ALA A 70 -3.87 -7.07 11.36
CA ALA A 70 -4.20 -5.75 10.86
C ALA A 70 -5.23 -5.05 11.76
N ALA A 71 -4.91 -3.80 12.11
CA ALA A 71 -5.80 -2.91 12.83
C ALA A 71 -7.10 -2.68 12.06
N ASP A 72 -8.16 -2.33 12.77
CA ASP A 72 -9.39 -1.86 12.14
C ASP A 72 -9.08 -0.55 11.41
N LEU A 73 -9.31 -0.55 10.11
CA LEU A 73 -8.96 0.59 9.28
C LEU A 73 -10.12 1.58 9.20
N ALA A 74 -9.76 2.85 8.94
CA ALA A 74 -10.71 3.79 8.37
C ALA A 74 -11.36 3.18 7.11
N PRO A 75 -12.61 3.56 6.77
CA PRO A 75 -13.29 3.03 5.59
C PRO A 75 -12.42 3.12 4.33
N VAL A 76 -12.15 1.98 3.70
CA VAL A 76 -11.41 1.89 2.44
C VAL A 76 -12.36 1.77 1.25
N ASP A 77 -11.89 2.13 0.06
CA ASP A 77 -12.70 2.07 -1.16
C ASP A 77 -12.64 0.69 -1.82
N LEU A 78 -11.48 0.04 -1.73
CA LEU A 78 -11.23 -1.27 -2.33
C LEU A 78 -10.38 -2.15 -1.40
N VAL A 79 -10.76 -3.42 -1.28
CA VAL A 79 -9.94 -4.46 -0.65
C VAL A 79 -9.57 -5.48 -1.72
N LEU A 80 -8.27 -5.62 -1.99
CA LEU A 80 -7.73 -6.63 -2.87
C LEU A 80 -7.38 -7.87 -2.05
N LEU A 81 -8.04 -8.98 -2.36
CA LEU A 81 -7.81 -10.30 -1.78
C LEU A 81 -7.26 -11.22 -2.88
N ARG A 82 -5.96 -11.49 -2.83
CA ARG A 82 -5.31 -12.45 -3.75
C ARG A 82 -5.29 -13.87 -3.17
N GLY A 83 -5.55 -13.99 -1.88
CA GLY A 83 -5.68 -15.25 -1.15
C GLY A 83 -6.79 -15.16 -0.12
N CYS A 84 -7.21 -16.32 0.37
CA CYS A 84 -8.41 -16.46 1.19
C CYS A 84 -8.15 -17.38 2.36
N GLY A 85 -6.94 -17.27 2.92
CA GLY A 85 -6.52 -18.08 4.04
C GLY A 85 -7.22 -17.69 5.33
N PRO A 86 -6.95 -18.44 6.42
CA PRO A 86 -7.52 -18.17 7.73
C PRO A 86 -7.33 -16.71 8.20
N ALA A 87 -6.18 -16.11 7.87
CA ALA A 87 -5.86 -14.73 8.25
C ALA A 87 -6.83 -13.71 7.60
N GLN A 88 -7.03 -13.80 6.28
CA GLN A 88 -7.96 -12.92 5.57
C GLN A 88 -9.40 -13.11 6.05
N MET A 89 -9.82 -14.36 6.26
CA MET A 89 -11.17 -14.67 6.73
C MET A 89 -11.43 -14.17 8.16
N ALA A 90 -10.44 -14.27 9.04
CA ALA A 90 -10.49 -13.73 10.39
C ALA A 90 -10.57 -12.19 10.37
N TRP A 91 -9.81 -11.54 9.49
CA TRP A 91 -9.89 -10.09 9.31
C TRP A 91 -11.29 -9.68 8.80
N LEU A 92 -11.78 -10.30 7.73
CA LEU A 92 -13.09 -9.99 7.16
C LEU A 92 -14.25 -10.15 8.16
N ALA A 93 -14.18 -11.16 9.04
CA ALA A 93 -15.19 -11.39 10.06
C ALA A 93 -15.30 -10.24 11.08
N ARG A 94 -14.23 -9.45 11.26
CA ARG A 94 -14.21 -8.29 12.18
C ARG A 94 -14.59 -6.98 11.50
N GLN A 95 -14.52 -6.90 10.17
CA GLN A 95 -14.69 -5.64 9.44
C GLN A 95 -16.12 -5.40 8.95
N ARG A 96 -16.49 -4.12 8.85
CA ARG A 96 -17.71 -3.66 8.17
C ARG A 96 -17.37 -3.00 6.85
N LEU A 97 -17.44 -3.77 5.76
CA LEU A 97 -17.13 -3.32 4.40
C LEU A 97 -18.37 -2.77 3.66
N ASP A 98 -19.15 -1.89 4.30
CA ASP A 98 -20.42 -1.40 3.73
C ASP A 98 -20.22 -0.57 2.44
N ARG A 99 -19.07 0.10 2.31
CA ARG A 99 -18.75 0.97 1.16
C ARG A 99 -17.68 0.39 0.24
N ALA A 100 -16.79 -0.44 0.77
CA ALA A 100 -15.68 -1.01 0.03
C ALA A 100 -16.15 -2.03 -1.01
N VAL A 101 -15.44 -2.12 -2.13
CA VAL A 101 -15.53 -3.25 -3.05
C VAL A 101 -14.43 -4.24 -2.70
N ALA A 102 -14.79 -5.48 -2.35
CA ALA A 102 -13.83 -6.56 -2.24
C ALA A 102 -13.56 -7.15 -3.63
N VAL A 103 -12.32 -7.06 -4.09
CA VAL A 103 -11.88 -7.69 -5.33
C VAL A 103 -11.11 -8.96 -4.97
N VAL A 104 -11.68 -10.10 -5.33
CA VAL A 104 -11.12 -11.42 -5.08
C VAL A 104 -10.41 -11.88 -6.36
N ALA A 105 -9.08 -11.82 -6.34
CA ALA A 105 -8.21 -12.28 -7.40
C ALA A 105 -7.81 -13.74 -7.12
N THR A 106 -8.52 -14.70 -7.68
CA THR A 106 -8.34 -16.12 -7.39
C THR A 106 -8.69 -16.96 -8.61
N PRO A 107 -8.01 -18.09 -8.85
CA PRO A 107 -8.36 -18.99 -9.94
C PRO A 107 -9.70 -19.75 -9.74
N GLY A 108 -10.45 -19.57 -8.64
CA GLY A 108 -11.68 -20.34 -8.40
C GLY A 108 -12.78 -19.66 -7.56
N GLY A 109 -14.01 -20.19 -7.63
CA GLY A 109 -15.19 -19.61 -6.97
C GLY A 109 -15.25 -19.80 -5.44
N GLN A 110 -14.53 -20.77 -4.88
CA GLN A 110 -14.59 -21.14 -3.46
C GLN A 110 -14.32 -19.96 -2.52
N CYS A 111 -13.23 -19.25 -2.76
CA CYS A 111 -12.90 -18.09 -1.97
C CYS A 111 -14.00 -17.03 -1.99
N ALA A 112 -14.59 -16.76 -3.16
CA ALA A 112 -15.65 -15.77 -3.26
C ALA A 112 -16.89 -16.16 -2.44
N MET A 113 -17.17 -17.47 -2.29
CA MET A 113 -18.23 -17.96 -1.40
C MET A 113 -17.90 -17.72 0.07
N GLU A 114 -16.66 -17.97 0.49
CA GLU A 114 -16.21 -17.72 1.86
C GLU A 114 -16.27 -16.24 2.22
N VAL A 115 -15.80 -15.36 1.32
CA VAL A 115 -15.88 -13.90 1.47
C VAL A 115 -17.34 -13.45 1.59
N ARG A 116 -18.25 -13.98 0.77
CA ARG A 116 -19.70 -13.71 0.90
C ARG A 116 -20.24 -14.15 2.26
N GLY A 117 -19.83 -15.34 2.73
CA GLY A 117 -20.20 -15.88 4.03
C GLY A 117 -19.79 -14.99 5.22
N LYS A 118 -18.80 -14.12 5.05
CA LYS A 118 -18.41 -13.10 6.04
C LYS A 118 -19.23 -11.81 5.99
N GLY A 119 -20.29 -11.74 5.18
CA GLY A 119 -21.19 -10.59 5.10
C GLY A 119 -20.74 -9.48 4.16
N VAL A 120 -19.71 -9.73 3.33
CA VAL A 120 -19.26 -8.78 2.31
C VAL A 120 -20.27 -8.75 1.15
N ARG A 121 -20.86 -7.58 0.90
CA ARG A 121 -21.96 -7.43 -0.07
C ARG A 121 -21.48 -7.06 -1.48
N ARG A 122 -20.40 -6.30 -1.59
CA ARG A 122 -19.85 -5.80 -2.86
C ARG A 122 -18.60 -6.58 -3.20
N ILE A 123 -18.75 -7.63 -4.01
CA ILE A 123 -17.64 -8.51 -4.39
C ILE A 123 -17.51 -8.57 -5.90
N GLN A 124 -16.29 -8.32 -6.37
CA GLN A 124 -15.87 -8.65 -7.73
C GLN A 124 -14.92 -9.84 -7.68
N VAL A 125 -15.19 -10.86 -8.48
CA VAL A 125 -14.29 -12.01 -8.63
C VAL A 125 -13.53 -11.86 -9.94
N LEU A 126 -12.22 -12.04 -9.91
CA LEU A 126 -11.35 -11.98 -11.07
C LEU A 126 -10.53 -13.27 -11.17
N GLY A 127 -10.67 -13.96 -12.30
CA GLY A 127 -9.76 -15.04 -12.71
C GLY A 127 -8.51 -14.49 -13.39
N MET A 128 -7.63 -15.39 -13.84
CA MET A 128 -6.40 -15.04 -14.54
C MET A 128 -6.67 -14.13 -15.76
N TRP A 129 -5.90 -13.06 -15.89
CA TRP A 129 -6.06 -12.00 -16.92
C TRP A 129 -7.35 -11.18 -16.84
N GLY A 130 -8.25 -11.52 -15.90
CA GLY A 130 -9.40 -10.72 -15.57
C GLY A 130 -8.99 -9.36 -15.02
N ALA A 131 -9.80 -8.35 -15.33
CA ALA A 131 -9.56 -7.00 -14.86
C ALA A 131 -10.80 -6.35 -14.25
N TYR A 132 -10.57 -5.50 -13.26
CA TYR A 132 -11.58 -4.66 -12.64
C TYR A 132 -11.09 -3.23 -12.61
N THR A 133 -11.96 -2.27 -12.90
CA THR A 133 -11.62 -0.85 -12.83
C THR A 133 -12.56 -0.16 -11.84
N LEU A 134 -11.96 0.48 -10.84
CA LEU A 134 -12.66 1.40 -9.95
C LEU A 134 -12.27 2.83 -10.33
N LYS A 135 -13.27 3.69 -10.47
CA LYS A 135 -13.10 5.13 -10.65
C LYS A 135 -13.70 5.84 -9.46
N LEU A 136 -12.92 6.70 -8.80
CA LEU A 136 -13.39 7.47 -7.65
C LEU A 136 -12.77 8.87 -7.70
N GLY A 137 -13.64 9.89 -7.81
CA GLY A 137 -13.21 11.28 -7.95
C GLY A 137 -12.24 11.46 -9.13
N ASN A 138 -11.02 11.90 -8.81
CA ASN A 138 -9.97 12.15 -9.80
C ASN A 138 -9.06 10.94 -10.07
N GLY A 139 -9.23 9.84 -9.33
CA GLY A 139 -8.41 8.64 -9.44
C GLY A 139 -9.13 7.50 -10.16
N THR A 140 -8.35 6.72 -10.89
CA THR A 140 -8.73 5.42 -11.45
C THR A 140 -7.71 4.39 -10.99
N VAL A 141 -8.18 3.21 -10.58
CA VAL A 141 -7.35 2.02 -10.40
C VAL A 141 -7.91 0.91 -11.27
N ARG A 142 -7.06 0.35 -12.13
CA ARG A 142 -7.36 -0.88 -12.85
C ARG A 142 -6.51 -2.01 -12.28
N LEU A 143 -7.17 -3.03 -11.77
CA LEU A 143 -6.57 -4.25 -11.28
C LEU A 143 -6.57 -5.26 -12.42
N THR A 144 -5.43 -5.88 -12.72
CA THR A 144 -5.32 -6.97 -13.70
C THR A 144 -4.65 -8.17 -13.03
N VAL A 145 -5.37 -9.29 -12.96
CA VAL A 145 -4.83 -10.54 -12.41
C VAL A 145 -3.89 -11.17 -13.43
N MET A 146 -2.77 -11.71 -12.96
CA MET A 146 -1.74 -12.31 -13.80
C MET A 146 -0.97 -13.38 -13.01
N PRO A 147 -0.19 -14.23 -13.69
CA PRO A 147 0.65 -15.20 -13.01
C PRO A 147 1.56 -14.52 -11.98
N ALA A 148 1.75 -15.19 -10.85
CA ALA A 148 2.69 -14.73 -9.86
C ALA A 148 4.10 -14.64 -10.46
N MET A 149 4.90 -13.75 -9.89
CA MET A 149 6.33 -13.88 -9.94
C MET A 149 6.70 -14.97 -8.94
N MET A 150 7.41 -15.98 -9.43
CA MET A 150 8.07 -16.96 -8.56
C MET A 150 9.57 -16.66 -8.59
N GLY A 151 10.26 -16.95 -7.49
CA GLY A 151 11.71 -17.12 -7.49
C GLY A 151 12.14 -18.19 -8.48
N ASP A 152 13.37 -18.11 -8.94
CA ASP A 152 14.02 -19.22 -9.63
C ASP A 152 14.58 -20.16 -8.55
N GLY A 153 14.02 -21.36 -8.39
CA GLY A 153 14.43 -22.29 -7.34
C GLY A 153 13.65 -23.62 -7.39
N PRO A 154 14.05 -24.65 -6.62
CA PRO A 154 13.38 -25.95 -6.60
C PRO A 154 11.91 -25.87 -6.16
N ASP A 155 11.54 -24.77 -5.50
CA ASP A 155 10.18 -24.49 -5.03
C ASP A 155 9.34 -23.69 -6.05
N ALA A 156 9.94 -23.29 -7.18
CA ALA A 156 9.30 -22.59 -8.29
C ALA A 156 8.32 -23.52 -9.01
N GLY A 157 7.12 -23.65 -8.47
CA GLY A 157 6.10 -24.58 -8.96
C GLY A 157 5.51 -25.48 -7.88
N GLN A 158 5.91 -25.34 -6.61
CA GLN A 158 5.17 -25.98 -5.53
C GLN A 158 3.74 -25.39 -5.49
N PRO A 159 2.70 -26.20 -5.70
CA PRO A 159 1.32 -25.72 -5.90
C PRO A 159 0.78 -24.92 -4.71
N ASP A 160 1.28 -25.18 -3.50
CA ASP A 160 0.89 -24.46 -2.29
C ASP A 160 1.55 -23.07 -2.15
N LEU A 161 2.73 -22.87 -2.75
CA LEU A 161 3.39 -21.55 -2.85
C LEU A 161 3.03 -20.81 -4.14
N ALA A 162 2.55 -21.54 -5.16
CA ALA A 162 2.06 -21.01 -6.43
C ALA A 162 0.59 -20.52 -6.40
N ALA A 163 -0.06 -20.49 -5.23
CA ALA A 163 -1.51 -20.29 -5.13
C ALA A 163 -2.01 -18.83 -5.07
N VAL A 164 -1.13 -17.83 -4.88
CA VAL A 164 -1.52 -16.41 -4.82
C VAL A 164 -1.18 -15.72 -6.14
N PRO A 165 -2.17 -15.30 -6.96
CA PRO A 165 -1.89 -14.66 -8.24
C PRO A 165 -1.24 -13.28 -8.06
N GLY A 166 -0.45 -12.90 -9.05
CA GLY A 166 0.02 -11.53 -9.19
C GLY A 166 -1.13 -10.60 -9.61
N VAL A 167 -1.06 -9.34 -9.21
CA VAL A 167 -2.02 -8.32 -9.65
C VAL A 167 -1.27 -7.05 -10.02
N MET A 168 -1.45 -6.57 -11.24
CA MET A 168 -1.01 -5.24 -11.62
C MET A 168 -2.08 -4.22 -11.29
N MET A 169 -1.70 -3.18 -10.54
CA MET A 169 -2.53 -2.02 -10.24
C MET A 169 -2.06 -0.86 -11.11
N ASP A 170 -2.83 -0.57 -12.15
CA ASP A 170 -2.62 0.60 -12.98
C ASP A 170 -3.38 1.78 -12.35
N LEU A 171 -2.66 2.67 -11.67
CA LEU A 171 -3.19 3.90 -11.10
C LEU A 171 -3.09 5.01 -12.14
N SER A 172 -4.17 5.75 -12.34
CA SER A 172 -4.17 6.89 -13.25
C SER A 172 -5.13 7.99 -12.81
N ASP A 173 -4.86 9.22 -13.25
CA ASP A 173 -5.73 10.38 -13.06
C ASP A 173 -6.11 11.04 -14.38
N HIS A 174 -7.13 11.91 -14.33
CA HIS A 174 -7.64 12.61 -15.53
C HIS A 174 -6.64 13.61 -16.13
N GLN A 175 -5.57 13.97 -15.40
CA GLN A 175 -4.51 14.85 -15.88
C GLN A 175 -3.39 14.06 -16.60
N GLY A 176 -3.56 12.74 -16.73
CA GLY A 176 -2.62 11.83 -17.37
C GLY A 176 -1.50 11.34 -16.46
N GLY A 177 -1.52 11.68 -15.16
CA GLY A 177 -0.62 11.09 -14.19
C GLY A 177 -0.89 9.59 -14.08
N SER A 178 0.17 8.78 -14.09
CA SER A 178 0.05 7.33 -13.99
C SER A 178 1.14 6.74 -13.10
N TYR A 179 0.80 5.63 -12.44
CA TYR A 179 1.72 4.86 -11.60
C TYR A 179 1.31 3.38 -11.60
N ARG A 180 2.26 2.47 -11.77
CA ARG A 180 1.97 1.03 -11.88
C ARG A 180 2.61 0.25 -10.73
N ILE A 181 1.78 -0.42 -9.94
CA ILE A 181 2.22 -1.21 -8.79
C ILE A 181 1.91 -2.68 -9.05
N TYR A 182 2.94 -3.52 -9.03
CA TYR A 182 2.78 -4.97 -9.03
C TYR A 182 2.59 -5.48 -7.61
N ALA A 183 1.44 -6.08 -7.30
CA ALA A 183 1.26 -6.85 -6.09
C ALA A 183 1.62 -8.32 -6.39
N GLY A 184 2.71 -8.83 -5.81
CA GLY A 184 3.18 -10.21 -5.92
C GLY A 184 3.14 -11.00 -4.60
N GLY A 185 3.39 -12.31 -4.70
CA GLY A 185 3.53 -13.19 -3.54
C GLY A 185 4.95 -13.12 -2.94
N GLU A 186 5.48 -14.27 -2.55
CA GLU A 186 6.88 -14.39 -2.12
C GLU A 186 7.84 -14.09 -3.28
N ALA A 187 8.87 -13.29 -3.01
CA ALA A 187 9.91 -12.95 -3.98
C ALA A 187 11.30 -12.86 -3.33
N ASP A 188 12.23 -13.60 -3.90
CA ASP A 188 13.66 -13.53 -3.58
C ASP A 188 14.36 -12.44 -4.41
N GLY A 189 15.69 -12.32 -4.24
CA GLY A 189 16.50 -11.35 -4.98
C GLY A 189 16.42 -11.53 -6.51
N PRO A 190 16.63 -12.75 -7.04
CA PRO A 190 16.48 -13.05 -8.47
C PRO A 190 15.09 -12.73 -9.04
N ALA A 191 14.01 -13.15 -8.36
CA ALA A 191 12.64 -12.81 -8.76
C ALA A 191 12.48 -11.30 -8.89
N LEU A 192 12.84 -10.55 -7.85
CA LEU A 192 12.74 -9.09 -7.86
C LEU A 192 13.57 -8.47 -8.97
N ALA A 193 14.81 -8.93 -9.19
CA ALA A 193 15.66 -8.43 -10.25
C ALA A 193 15.04 -8.63 -11.66
N SER A 194 14.22 -9.67 -11.85
CA SER A 194 13.51 -9.92 -13.11
C SER A 194 12.29 -9.02 -13.36
N LEU A 195 11.80 -8.30 -12.34
CA LEU A 195 10.57 -7.49 -12.41
C LEU A 195 10.56 -6.52 -13.59
N PRO A 196 11.62 -5.75 -13.90
CA PRO A 196 11.58 -4.80 -15.00
C PRO A 196 11.53 -5.48 -16.37
N GLN A 197 12.02 -6.72 -16.48
CA GLN A 197 11.92 -7.51 -17.70
C GLN A 197 10.52 -8.11 -17.86
N ARG A 198 9.96 -8.70 -16.78
CA ARG A 198 8.63 -9.32 -16.80
C ARG A 198 7.52 -8.28 -16.93
N PHE A 199 7.69 -7.11 -16.29
CA PHE A 199 6.72 -6.03 -16.24
C PHE A 199 7.41 -4.68 -16.53
N PRO A 200 7.74 -4.38 -17.80
CA PRO A 200 8.52 -3.18 -18.16
C PRO A 200 7.84 -1.86 -17.79
N GLY A 201 6.52 -1.89 -17.58
CA GLY A 201 5.77 -0.73 -17.12
C GLY A 201 5.71 -0.54 -15.61
N ALA A 202 6.07 -1.52 -14.77
CA ALA A 202 5.93 -1.43 -13.32
C ALA A 202 6.87 -0.36 -12.75
N ASP A 203 6.34 0.51 -11.89
CA ASP A 203 7.13 1.51 -11.13
C ASP A 203 7.50 1.00 -9.74
N MET A 204 6.72 0.05 -9.24
CA MET A 204 6.81 -0.44 -7.87
C MET A 204 6.31 -1.88 -7.80
N ALA A 205 6.80 -2.62 -6.81
CA ALA A 205 6.26 -3.90 -6.40
C ALA A 205 5.98 -3.94 -4.88
N ILE A 206 4.84 -4.50 -4.51
CA ILE A 206 4.49 -4.93 -3.15
C ILE A 206 4.57 -6.45 -3.16
N VAL A 207 5.56 -7.02 -2.49
CA VAL A 207 5.81 -8.47 -2.43
C VAL A 207 5.97 -8.92 -0.98
N ARG A 208 6.21 -10.21 -0.77
CA ARG A 208 6.60 -10.76 0.52
C ARG A 208 7.98 -11.39 0.43
N ARG A 209 8.69 -11.43 1.54
CA ARG A 209 9.92 -12.22 1.71
C ARG A 209 9.92 -12.85 3.08
N GLY A 210 9.93 -14.18 3.11
CA GLY A 210 9.85 -14.92 4.36
C GLY A 210 8.57 -14.58 5.13
N GLY A 211 7.49 -14.29 4.41
CA GLY A 211 6.22 -13.89 5.00
C GLY A 211 6.14 -12.43 5.47
N ALA A 212 7.19 -11.61 5.36
CA ALA A 212 7.14 -10.18 5.69
C ALA A 212 6.89 -9.33 4.43
N PRO A 213 6.08 -8.25 4.50
CA PRO A 213 5.87 -7.36 3.36
C PRO A 213 7.16 -6.62 3.01
N LEU A 214 7.41 -6.48 1.71
CA LEU A 214 8.57 -5.80 1.15
C LEU A 214 8.10 -4.91 -0.01
N LEU A 215 8.58 -3.67 0.00
CA LEU A 215 8.36 -2.71 -1.07
C LEU A 215 9.62 -2.64 -1.95
N ALA A 216 9.47 -2.66 -3.27
CA ALA A 216 10.59 -2.59 -4.20
C ALA A 216 10.30 -1.63 -5.36
N ALA A 217 11.08 -0.56 -5.46
CA ALA A 217 10.95 0.46 -6.49
C ALA A 217 11.68 0.05 -7.78
N VAL A 218 11.10 0.38 -8.93
CA VAL A 218 11.77 0.23 -10.23
C VAL A 218 12.33 1.57 -10.66
N GLU A 219 13.65 1.69 -10.58
CA GLU A 219 14.37 2.92 -10.91
C GLU A 219 14.89 2.84 -12.35
N ALA A 220 14.68 3.91 -13.12
CA ALA A 220 15.29 4.05 -14.44
C ALA A 220 16.73 4.56 -14.30
N GLY A 221 17.68 3.79 -14.82
CA GLY A 221 19.07 4.19 -14.99
C GLY A 221 19.23 5.21 -16.12
N ARG A 222 20.34 5.96 -16.07
CA ARG A 222 20.66 6.98 -17.09
C ARG A 222 20.85 6.42 -18.50
N ASN A 223 21.19 5.14 -18.61
CA ASN A 223 21.35 4.42 -19.88
C ASN A 223 20.06 3.74 -20.35
N GLY A 224 18.91 4.03 -19.73
CA GLY A 224 17.64 3.39 -20.03
C GLY A 224 17.47 1.99 -19.40
N SER A 225 18.46 1.49 -18.66
CA SER A 225 18.27 0.29 -17.85
C SER A 225 17.20 0.53 -16.78
N ARG A 226 16.55 -0.53 -16.33
CA ARG A 226 15.64 -0.47 -15.19
C ARG A 226 16.15 -1.45 -14.14
N VAL A 227 16.33 -0.95 -12.93
CA VAL A 227 16.85 -1.74 -11.80
C VAL A 227 15.84 -1.71 -10.67
N VAL A 228 15.79 -2.80 -9.90
CA VAL A 228 14.94 -2.87 -8.72
C VAL A 228 15.76 -2.51 -7.50
N ARG A 229 15.20 -1.62 -6.67
CA ARG A 229 15.74 -1.27 -5.37
C ARG A 229 14.70 -1.59 -4.30
N GLU A 230 15.10 -2.41 -3.34
CA GLU A 230 14.30 -2.62 -2.14
C GLU A 230 14.19 -1.31 -1.35
N VAL A 231 12.97 -0.96 -1.00
CA VAL A 231 12.66 0.17 -0.14
C VAL A 231 12.47 -0.39 1.26
N ALA A 232 13.42 -0.10 2.14
CA ALA A 232 13.26 -0.40 3.55
C ALA A 232 12.10 0.46 4.09
N LEU A 233 10.95 -0.17 4.28
CA LEU A 233 9.81 0.37 5.02
C LEU A 233 9.56 -0.54 6.21
N ARG A 234 9.85 -0.04 7.40
CA ARG A 234 9.37 -0.59 8.65
C ARG A 234 7.91 -0.18 8.87
N PRO A 235 7.13 -0.92 9.66
CA PRO A 235 5.76 -0.52 9.99
C PRO A 235 5.66 0.91 10.58
N GLU A 236 6.69 1.34 11.31
CA GLU A 236 6.82 2.69 11.87
C GLU A 236 7.33 3.76 10.88
N ASP A 237 7.82 3.36 9.71
CA ASP A 237 8.37 4.30 8.73
C ASP A 237 7.26 5.16 8.10
N PRO A 238 7.57 6.41 7.73
CA PRO A 238 6.65 7.24 6.98
C PRO A 238 6.28 6.56 5.67
N ALA A 239 5.04 6.76 5.22
CA ALA A 239 4.57 6.18 3.95
C ALA A 239 5.49 6.57 2.78
N TYR A 240 5.65 5.66 1.83
CA TYR A 240 6.38 5.90 0.59
C TYR A 240 5.53 6.74 -0.37
N GLY A 241 6.02 7.91 -0.77
CA GLY A 241 5.30 8.81 -1.66
C GLY A 241 5.20 8.26 -3.08
N ILE A 242 3.99 8.27 -3.65
CA ILE A 242 3.76 7.97 -5.06
C ILE A 242 3.93 9.26 -5.87
N VAL A 243 4.84 9.21 -6.85
CA VAL A 243 5.05 10.30 -7.80
C VAL A 243 4.50 9.86 -9.16
N ALA A 244 3.23 10.18 -9.40
CA ALA A 244 2.57 9.89 -10.66
C ALA A 244 3.17 10.74 -11.78
N VAL A 245 3.54 10.10 -12.90
CA VAL A 245 4.12 10.79 -14.05
C VAL A 245 3.25 10.62 -15.28
N LYS A 246 3.27 11.64 -16.14
CA LYS A 246 2.60 11.56 -17.44
C LYS A 246 3.39 10.62 -18.34
N ARG A 247 2.81 9.47 -18.68
CA ARG A 247 3.39 8.56 -19.69
C ARG A 247 2.96 9.05 -21.07
N ARG A 248 3.94 9.13 -21.99
CA ARG A 248 3.69 9.46 -23.39
C ARG A 248 3.10 8.27 -24.13
#